data_AF-A0A2W6AGA1-F1
#
_entry.id   AF-A0A2W6AGA1-F1
#
_cell.length_a   1.000
_cell.length_b   1.000
_cell.length_c   1.000
_cell.angle_alpha   90.00
_cell.angle_beta   90.00
_cell.angle_gamma   90.00
#
_symmetry.space_group_name_H-M   'P 1'
#
loop_
_entity.id
_entity.type
_entity.pdbx_description
1 polymer ?
#
loop_
_entity_poly.entity_id
_entity_poly.type
_entity_poly.pdbx_seq_one_letter_code
_entity_poly.pdbx_strand_id
1 'polypeptide(L)'
;MRRALESLGRSSDLFSRSRELSHSPTMAAAISEVVEAASELSRRHIGALVVLERRTGLQEYASRGTLLDAHVSRAALTNIFFPNAPLHDGAAIIRSGRIVAAGVVLPLSENTFGSHGTRHRAALGISEHSDAVAVVVSEESGTISVAVGGKMLTNLDAARLRATLRDLFKLKSRASRRRRALDDATRRETMAIDTSELALHPKGSVDGKSR
;
A
#
# COMPACT_ATOMS: atom_id res chain seq x y z
N MET A 1 -28.93 3.43 43.47
CA MET A 1 -29.00 2.43 42.38
C MET A 1 -28.76 3.06 40.99
N ARG A 2 -27.64 3.78 40.77
CA ARG A 2 -27.25 4.28 39.43
C ARG A 2 -26.05 3.52 38.83
N ARG A 3 -25.20 2.93 39.66
CA ARG A 3 -24.01 2.17 39.24
C ARG A 3 -24.29 0.76 38.71
N ALA A 4 -25.48 0.21 38.95
CA ALA A 4 -25.85 -1.13 38.47
C ALA A 4 -26.34 -1.13 37.01
N LEU A 5 -26.77 0.02 36.47
CA LEU A 5 -27.22 0.16 35.08
C LEU A 5 -26.09 0.57 34.13
N GLU A 6 -24.94 1.03 34.64
CA GLU A 6 -23.76 1.36 33.82
C GLU A 6 -22.93 0.13 33.41
N SER A 7 -23.07 -1.02 34.10
CA SER A 7 -22.28 -2.21 33.76
C SER A 7 -22.86 -3.05 32.62
N LEU A 8 -24.13 -2.84 32.27
CA LEU A 8 -24.81 -3.58 31.18
C LEU A 8 -24.61 -2.92 29.81
N GLY A 9 -24.46 -1.59 29.77
CA GLY A 9 -24.22 -0.84 28.52
C GLY A 9 -22.79 -0.92 27.98
N ARG A 10 -21.84 -1.46 28.75
CA ARG A 10 -20.42 -1.56 28.36
C ARG A 10 -20.03 -2.92 27.76
N SER A 11 -20.99 -3.84 27.64
CA SER A 11 -20.75 -5.21 27.17
C SER A 11 -20.88 -5.37 25.65
N SER A 12 -21.71 -4.55 24.99
CA SER A 12 -21.87 -4.53 23.53
C SER A 12 -20.69 -3.87 22.80
N ASP A 13 -20.03 -2.88 23.43
CA ASP A 13 -18.87 -2.19 22.86
C ASP A 13 -17.59 -3.03 22.91
N LEU A 14 -17.50 -3.94 23.89
CA LEU A 14 -16.40 -4.91 23.95
C LEU A 14 -16.52 -5.94 22.83
N PHE A 15 -17.74 -6.36 22.48
CA PHE A 15 -17.99 -7.31 21.40
C PHE A 15 -17.71 -6.72 20.00
N SER A 16 -17.93 -5.41 19.82
CA SER A 16 -17.56 -4.68 18.59
C SER A 16 -16.05 -4.49 18.43
N ARG A 17 -15.30 -4.24 19.53
CA ARG A 17 -13.83 -4.16 19.50
C ARG A 17 -13.15 -5.46 19.08
N SER A 18 -13.70 -6.61 19.46
CA SER A 18 -13.18 -7.93 19.05
C SER A 18 -13.25 -8.19 17.54
N ARG A 19 -14.20 -7.57 16.81
CA ARG A 19 -14.27 -7.69 15.33
C ARG A 19 -13.28 -6.76 14.61
N GLU A 20 -12.85 -5.70 15.26
CA GLU A 20 -11.81 -4.79 14.75
C GLU A 20 -10.40 -5.39 14.93
N LEU A 21 -10.19 -6.17 16.00
CA LEU A 21 -8.93 -6.90 16.26
C LEU A 21 -8.64 -8.07 15.28
N SER A 22 -9.60 -8.44 14.41
CA SER A 22 -9.44 -9.58 13.49
C SER A 22 -9.04 -9.18 12.06
N HIS A 23 -8.74 -7.91 11.79
CA HIS A 23 -8.22 -7.52 10.48
C HIS A 23 -6.73 -7.84 10.38
N SER A 24 -6.38 -8.90 9.64
CA SER A 24 -5.02 -9.12 9.17
C SER A 24 -4.47 -7.81 8.58
N PRO A 25 -3.26 -7.39 8.94
CA PRO A 25 -2.68 -6.16 8.41
C PRO A 25 -2.67 -6.23 6.89
N THR A 26 -3.37 -5.29 6.25
CA THR A 26 -3.42 -5.23 4.78
C THR A 26 -2.42 -4.19 4.29
N MET A 27 -1.83 -4.44 3.12
CA MET A 27 -0.96 -3.46 2.48
C MET A 27 -1.68 -2.13 2.20
N ALA A 28 -3.00 -2.19 1.96
CA ALA A 28 -3.81 -0.99 1.77
C ALA A 28 -3.89 -0.11 3.04
N ALA A 29 -4.06 -0.74 4.21
CA ALA A 29 -4.03 -0.02 5.48
C ALA A 29 -2.63 0.55 5.75
N ALA A 30 -1.58 -0.25 5.55
CA ALA A 30 -0.20 0.19 5.72
C ALA A 30 0.15 1.39 4.83
N ILE A 31 -0.28 1.41 3.57
CA ILE A 31 -0.07 2.56 2.68
C ILE A 31 -0.78 3.81 3.22
N SER A 32 -1.98 3.68 3.79
CA SER A 32 -2.65 4.82 4.41
C SER A 32 -1.81 5.38 5.56
N GLU A 33 -1.33 4.52 6.45
CA GLU A 33 -0.49 4.91 7.59
C GLU A 33 0.85 5.53 7.15
N VAL A 34 1.47 5.00 6.09
CA VAL A 34 2.70 5.56 5.50
C VAL A 34 2.46 6.94 4.93
N VAL A 35 1.34 7.17 4.24
CA VAL A 35 0.99 8.50 3.69
C VAL A 35 0.80 9.51 4.82
N GLU A 36 0.07 9.14 5.86
CA GLU A 36 -0.16 10.02 7.00
C GLU A 36 1.14 10.33 7.76
N ALA A 37 1.99 9.32 7.98
CA ALA A 37 3.31 9.49 8.59
C ALA A 37 4.22 10.39 7.76
N ALA A 38 4.35 10.13 6.46
CA ALA A 38 5.19 10.92 5.56
C ALA A 38 4.74 12.38 5.53
N SER A 39 3.41 12.62 5.51
CA SER A 39 2.85 13.97 5.52
C SER A 39 3.15 14.71 6.83
N GLU A 40 3.12 14.02 7.97
CA GLU A 40 3.48 14.60 9.27
C GLU A 40 4.97 14.90 9.38
N LEU A 41 5.82 13.94 9.01
CA LEU A 41 7.28 14.09 9.03
C LEU A 41 7.73 15.21 8.10
N SER A 42 7.08 15.32 6.92
CA SER A 42 7.28 16.40 5.96
C SER A 42 7.01 17.78 6.57
N ARG A 43 5.84 17.98 7.20
CA ARG A 43 5.51 19.25 7.88
C ARG A 43 6.52 19.62 8.97
N ARG A 44 7.10 18.61 9.62
CA ARG A 44 8.08 18.77 10.70
C ARG A 44 9.53 18.82 10.22
N HIS A 45 9.79 18.71 8.91
CA HIS A 45 11.13 18.62 8.33
C HIS A 45 11.98 17.50 8.97
N ILE A 46 11.35 16.36 9.22
CA ILE A 46 12.03 15.17 9.77
C ILE A 46 12.32 14.20 8.63
N GLY A 47 13.60 13.87 8.45
CA GLY A 47 14.05 12.93 7.43
C GLY A 47 13.53 11.52 7.68
N ALA A 48 13.02 10.88 6.62
CA ALA A 48 12.47 9.53 6.71
C ALA A 48 12.74 8.71 5.45
N LEU A 49 12.88 7.40 5.62
CA LEU A 49 13.07 6.44 4.53
C LEU A 49 12.29 5.16 4.81
N VAL A 50 11.16 4.98 4.12
CA VAL A 50 10.30 3.80 4.27
C VAL A 50 10.36 2.97 2.99
N VAL A 51 10.74 1.70 3.09
CA VAL A 51 10.82 0.78 1.96
C VAL A 51 9.68 -0.24 2.04
N LEU A 52 8.85 -0.26 1.01
CA LEU A 52 7.76 -1.21 0.86
C LEU A 52 8.22 -2.38 0.00
N GLU A 53 8.32 -3.56 0.60
CA GLU A 53 8.65 -4.81 -0.09
C GLU A 53 7.53 -5.19 -1.07
N ARG A 54 7.93 -5.69 -2.26
CA ARG A 54 7.02 -6.24 -3.26
C ARG A 54 7.33 -7.73 -3.49
N ARG A 55 7.81 -8.11 -4.67
CA ARG A 55 8.07 -9.52 -5.00
C ARG A 55 9.46 -9.95 -4.60
N THR A 56 10.44 -9.07 -4.77
CA THR A 56 11.82 -9.31 -4.35
C THR A 56 11.87 -9.16 -2.83
N GLY A 57 12.15 -10.26 -2.14
CA GLY A 57 12.27 -10.26 -0.69
C GLY A 57 13.49 -9.43 -0.24
N LEU A 58 13.33 -8.66 0.83
CA LEU A 58 14.38 -7.78 1.35
C LEU A 58 14.99 -8.30 2.66
N GLN A 59 14.93 -9.62 2.89
CA GLN A 59 15.34 -10.23 4.15
C GLN A 59 16.83 -10.00 4.48
N GLU A 60 17.70 -10.01 3.48
CA GLU A 60 19.13 -9.72 3.64
C GLU A 60 19.37 -8.30 4.18
N TYR A 61 18.55 -7.33 3.76
CA TYR A 61 18.61 -5.96 4.25
C TYR A 61 18.02 -5.86 5.65
N ALA A 62 16.81 -6.41 5.84
CA ALA A 62 16.09 -6.36 7.11
C ALA A 62 16.90 -6.96 8.27
N SER A 63 17.65 -8.04 8.02
CA SER A 63 18.45 -8.73 9.04
C SER A 63 19.64 -7.90 9.55
N ARG A 64 19.98 -6.79 8.89
CA ARG A 64 21.06 -5.87 9.31
C ARG A 64 20.56 -4.68 10.14
N GLY A 65 19.24 -4.51 10.26
CA GLY A 65 18.63 -3.51 11.15
C GLY A 65 18.10 -4.13 12.44
N THR A 66 17.33 -3.34 13.20
CA THR A 66 16.60 -3.85 14.36
C THR A 66 15.30 -4.50 13.89
N LEU A 67 15.14 -5.80 14.13
CA LEU A 67 13.90 -6.53 13.85
C LEU A 67 12.80 -6.08 14.81
N LEU A 68 11.64 -5.71 14.28
CA LEU A 68 10.51 -5.18 15.07
C LEU A 68 9.26 -6.05 15.01
N ASP A 69 8.93 -6.56 13.82
CA ASP A 69 7.69 -7.32 13.59
C ASP A 69 6.43 -6.56 14.13
N ALA A 70 6.30 -5.29 13.79
CA ALA A 70 5.25 -4.42 14.33
C ALA A 70 4.12 -4.16 13.32
N HIS A 71 2.93 -3.82 13.83
CA HIS A 71 1.86 -3.27 13.00
C HIS A 71 2.27 -1.89 12.47
N VAL A 72 2.02 -1.65 11.18
CA VAL A 72 2.23 -0.32 10.59
C VAL A 72 1.17 0.63 11.16
N SER A 73 1.64 1.73 11.76
CA SER A 73 0.81 2.85 12.16
C SER A 73 1.58 4.16 11.98
N ARG A 74 0.87 5.27 11.79
CA ARG A 74 1.45 6.61 11.74
C ARG A 74 2.35 6.85 12.95
N ALA A 75 1.85 6.55 14.15
CA ALA A 75 2.58 6.75 15.40
C ALA A 75 3.87 5.91 15.48
N ALA A 76 3.84 4.66 15.02
CA ALA A 76 5.04 3.83 14.99
C ALA A 76 6.09 4.40 14.03
N LEU A 77 5.68 4.78 12.82
CA LEU A 77 6.59 5.35 11.82
C LEU A 77 7.16 6.69 12.26
N THR A 78 6.33 7.59 12.81
CA THR A 78 6.81 8.90 13.28
C THR A 78 7.76 8.79 14.47
N ASN A 79 7.58 7.79 15.34
CA ASN A 79 8.51 7.50 16.43
C ASN A 79 9.81 6.87 15.95
N ILE A 80 9.77 5.97 14.95
CA ILE A 80 10.98 5.38 14.35
C ILE A 80 11.90 6.49 13.82
N PHE A 81 11.34 7.45 13.09
CA PHE A 81 12.11 8.55 12.50
C PHE A 81 12.28 9.77 13.41
N PHE A 82 11.88 9.69 14.68
CA PHE A 82 12.06 10.81 15.60
C PHE A 82 13.55 11.16 15.73
N PRO A 83 13.97 12.43 15.57
CA PRO A 83 15.38 12.81 15.63
C PRO A 83 16.07 12.32 16.89
N ASN A 84 17.29 11.80 16.76
CA ASN A 84 18.11 11.22 17.83
C ASN A 84 17.57 9.91 18.45
N ALA A 85 16.47 9.34 17.94
CA ALA A 85 16.04 8.01 18.38
C ALA A 85 16.97 6.93 17.82
N PRO A 86 17.27 5.83 18.54
CA PRO A 86 18.20 4.81 18.05
C PRO A 86 17.89 4.21 16.66
N LEU A 87 16.62 4.26 16.22
CA LEU A 87 16.14 3.67 14.97
C LEU A 87 16.00 4.66 13.80
N HIS A 88 16.24 5.96 14.02
CA HIS A 88 15.95 7.01 13.03
C HIS A 88 16.98 7.07 11.88
N ASP A 89 18.16 6.52 12.11
CA ASP A 89 19.24 6.46 11.13
C ASP A 89 19.12 5.20 10.29
N GLY A 90 18.64 5.37 9.06
CA GLY A 90 18.44 4.29 8.09
C GLY A 90 16.99 4.17 7.64
N ALA A 91 16.65 2.99 7.13
CA ALA A 91 15.34 2.70 6.56
C ALA A 91 14.46 1.88 7.52
N ALA A 92 13.15 2.09 7.42
CA ALA A 92 12.14 1.16 7.89
C ALA A 92 11.67 0.29 6.72
N ILE A 93 11.69 -1.04 6.87
CA ILE A 93 11.20 -1.97 5.86
C ILE A 93 9.81 -2.46 6.26
N ILE A 94 8.87 -2.39 5.32
CA ILE A 94 7.50 -2.89 5.47
C ILE A 94 7.28 -4.05 4.51
N ARG A 95 6.83 -5.18 5.06
CA ARG A 95 6.48 -6.39 4.31
C ARG A 95 5.09 -6.84 4.72
N SER A 96 4.22 -7.08 3.74
CA SER A 96 2.86 -7.61 3.97
C SER A 96 2.08 -6.85 5.04
N GLY A 97 2.19 -5.52 5.06
CA GLY A 97 1.50 -4.64 6.00
C GLY A 97 2.09 -4.58 7.41
N ARG A 98 3.33 -5.06 7.62
CA ARG A 98 4.03 -5.03 8.91
C ARG A 98 5.40 -4.39 8.78
N ILE A 99 5.83 -3.65 9.79
CA ILE A 99 7.20 -3.13 9.90
C ILE A 99 8.09 -4.28 10.33
N VAL A 100 8.92 -4.80 9.43
CA VAL A 100 9.78 -5.96 9.74
C VAL A 100 11.07 -5.53 10.42
N ALA A 101 11.64 -4.41 10.01
CA ALA A 101 12.87 -3.87 10.58
C ALA A 101 12.92 -2.34 10.45
N ALA A 102 13.71 -1.70 11.32
CA ALA A 102 14.05 -0.28 11.27
C ALA A 102 15.55 -0.06 11.53
N GLY A 103 16.05 1.15 11.27
CA GLY A 103 17.49 1.43 11.32
C GLY A 103 18.29 0.63 10.29
N VAL A 104 17.67 0.27 9.16
CA VAL A 104 18.30 -0.59 8.15
C VAL A 104 19.20 0.24 7.24
N VAL A 105 20.47 -0.13 7.14
CA VAL A 105 21.40 0.44 6.16
C VAL A 105 21.15 -0.18 4.79
N LEU A 106 20.99 0.65 3.76
CA LEU A 106 20.70 0.27 2.39
C LEU A 106 21.85 0.64 1.44
N PRO A 107 21.99 -0.03 0.29
CA PRO A 107 22.96 0.37 -0.73
C PRO A 107 22.65 1.76 -1.24
N LEU A 108 23.69 2.56 -1.49
CA LEU A 108 23.55 3.89 -2.07
C LEU A 108 23.72 3.80 -3.58
N SER A 109 22.84 4.45 -4.33
CA SER A 109 23.05 4.61 -5.78
C SER A 109 24.28 5.48 -6.05
N GLU A 110 25.02 5.14 -7.09
CA GLU A 110 26.09 5.96 -7.68
C GLU A 110 25.54 7.08 -8.56
N ASN A 111 24.27 6.98 -8.97
CA ASN A 111 23.60 8.02 -9.73
C ASN A 111 23.39 9.24 -8.83
N THR A 112 24.19 10.28 -9.07
CA THR A 112 24.05 11.59 -8.42
C THR A 112 22.93 12.37 -9.08
N PHE A 113 21.70 11.88 -8.98
CA PHE A 113 20.53 12.62 -9.41
C PHE A 113 20.32 13.78 -8.42
N GLY A 114 20.67 15.01 -8.82
CA GLY A 114 20.50 16.22 -8.02
C GLY A 114 21.38 16.32 -6.76
N SER A 115 21.20 17.42 -6.01
CA SER A 115 21.82 17.64 -4.68
C SER A 115 21.04 16.92 -3.58
N HIS A 116 20.83 15.61 -3.74
CA HIS A 116 20.02 14.83 -2.80
C HIS A 116 20.89 14.13 -1.73
N GLY A 117 20.46 14.21 -0.47
CA GLY A 117 21.15 13.60 0.66
C GLY A 117 21.17 12.05 0.65
N THR A 118 21.83 11.47 1.65
CA THR A 118 22.09 10.02 1.75
C THR A 118 20.83 9.16 1.72
N ARG A 119 19.71 9.59 2.34
CA ARG A 119 18.43 8.86 2.30
C ARG A 119 17.85 8.73 0.89
N HIS A 120 18.00 9.75 0.05
CA HIS A 120 17.54 9.69 -1.35
C HIS A 120 18.40 8.73 -2.16
N ARG A 121 19.73 8.76 -1.96
CA ARG A 121 20.64 7.81 -2.61
C ARG A 121 20.37 6.37 -2.17
N ALA A 122 20.05 6.16 -0.90
CA ALA A 122 19.63 4.86 -0.37
C ALA A 122 18.32 4.37 -0.99
N ALA A 123 17.34 5.28 -1.15
CA ALA A 123 16.07 4.97 -1.81
C ALA A 123 16.25 4.60 -3.29
N LEU A 124 17.10 5.33 -4.02
CA LEU A 124 17.46 4.99 -5.39
C LEU A 124 18.15 3.62 -5.44
N GLY A 125 19.18 3.43 -4.62
CA GLY A 125 19.98 2.20 -4.60
C GLY A 125 19.12 0.96 -4.34
N ILE A 126 18.27 0.97 -3.32
CA ILE A 126 17.40 -0.19 -3.06
C ILE A 126 16.39 -0.42 -4.20
N SER A 127 15.93 0.64 -4.87
CA SER A 127 15.00 0.54 -6.00
C SER A 127 15.66 0.11 -7.32
N GLU A 128 16.99 0.20 -7.43
CA GLU A 128 17.77 -0.32 -8.56
C GLU A 128 17.99 -1.83 -8.42
N HIS A 129 18.19 -2.29 -7.18
CA HIS A 129 18.52 -3.69 -6.88
C HIS A 129 17.29 -4.57 -6.59
N SER A 130 16.09 -3.98 -6.54
CA SER A 130 14.87 -4.70 -6.24
C SER A 130 13.65 -4.06 -6.90
N ASP A 131 12.53 -4.76 -6.87
CA ASP A 131 11.25 -4.15 -7.21
C ASP A 131 10.65 -3.35 -6.05
N ALA A 132 11.37 -3.05 -4.97
CA ALA A 132 10.80 -2.31 -3.84
C ALA A 132 10.36 -0.88 -4.22
N VAL A 133 9.44 -0.34 -3.42
CA VAL A 133 9.01 1.07 -3.51
C VAL A 133 9.53 1.80 -2.28
N ALA A 134 10.40 2.78 -2.46
CA ALA A 134 10.96 3.56 -1.36
C ALA A 134 10.31 4.95 -1.28
N VAL A 135 9.75 5.32 -0.13
CA VAL A 135 9.22 6.64 0.19
C VAL A 135 10.25 7.39 1.01
N VAL A 136 10.60 8.61 0.58
CA VAL A 136 11.59 9.47 1.24
C VAL A 136 10.94 10.77 1.66
N VAL A 137 11.29 11.26 2.86
CA VAL A 137 11.04 12.63 3.29
C VAL A 137 12.39 13.32 3.47
N SER A 138 12.59 14.45 2.79
CA SER A 138 13.77 15.28 2.94
C SER A 138 13.79 15.98 4.31
N GLU A 139 14.91 15.90 5.02
CA GLU A 139 15.10 16.64 6.28
C GLU A 139 15.33 18.14 6.04
N GLU A 140 15.87 18.52 4.88
CA GLU A 140 16.17 19.92 4.56
C GLU A 140 14.94 20.68 4.09
N SER A 141 14.12 20.04 3.24
CA SER A 141 13.03 20.70 2.53
C SER A 141 11.63 20.17 2.88
N GLY A 142 11.55 19.10 3.68
CA GLY A 142 10.30 18.38 3.93
C GLY A 142 9.72 17.69 2.68
N THR A 143 10.36 17.77 1.52
CA THR A 143 9.86 17.23 0.26
C THR A 143 9.65 15.71 0.35
N ILE A 144 8.49 15.24 -0.06
CA ILE A 144 8.19 13.81 -0.17
C ILE A 144 8.51 13.34 -1.58
N SER A 145 9.21 12.21 -1.67
CA SER A 145 9.63 11.58 -2.91
C SER A 145 9.38 10.08 -2.87
N VAL A 146 9.23 9.46 -4.05
CA VAL A 146 9.11 8.01 -4.22
C VAL A 146 10.15 7.53 -5.22
N ALA A 147 10.93 6.50 -4.85
CA ALA A 147 11.88 5.83 -5.74
C ALA A 147 11.39 4.42 -6.12
N VAL A 148 11.42 4.12 -7.42
CA VAL A 148 11.06 2.82 -8.00
C VAL A 148 11.88 2.60 -9.27
N GLY A 149 12.54 1.44 -9.39
CA GLY A 149 13.27 1.07 -10.60
C GLY A 149 14.38 2.05 -10.97
N GLY A 150 15.11 2.56 -9.97
CA GLY A 150 16.20 3.53 -10.16
C GLY A 150 15.76 4.92 -10.61
N LYS A 151 14.45 5.22 -10.56
CA LYS A 151 13.89 6.55 -10.86
C LYS A 151 13.23 7.12 -9.63
N MET A 152 13.25 8.45 -9.54
CA MET A 152 12.64 9.17 -8.42
C MET A 152 11.57 10.15 -8.92
N LEU A 153 10.40 10.08 -8.27
CA LEU A 153 9.33 11.04 -8.41
C LEU A 153 9.33 11.93 -7.15
N THR A 154 9.50 13.24 -7.32
CA THR A 154 9.66 14.18 -6.22
C THR A 154 8.46 15.11 -6.08
N ASN A 155 8.44 15.91 -5.01
CA ASN A 155 7.44 16.94 -4.76
C ASN A 155 6.00 16.39 -4.73
N LEU A 156 5.82 15.29 -4.00
CA LEU A 156 4.53 14.66 -3.79
C LEU A 156 3.83 15.27 -2.58
N ASP A 157 2.58 15.68 -2.76
CA ASP A 157 1.67 15.90 -1.63
C ASP A 157 1.05 14.56 -1.17
N ALA A 158 0.29 14.60 -0.08
CA ALA A 158 -0.36 13.41 0.48
C ALA A 158 -1.32 12.72 -0.50
N ALA A 159 -2.02 13.49 -1.35
CA ALA A 159 -2.98 12.94 -2.31
C ALA A 159 -2.26 12.22 -3.46
N ARG A 160 -1.22 12.85 -4.03
CA ARG A 160 -0.40 12.28 -5.10
C ARG A 160 0.42 11.10 -4.60
N LEU A 161 1.00 11.16 -3.39
CA LEU A 161 1.67 10.02 -2.78
C LEU A 161 0.69 8.83 -2.64
N ARG A 162 -0.50 9.06 -2.09
CA ARG A 162 -1.52 8.02 -1.92
C ARG A 162 -1.93 7.40 -3.25
N ALA A 163 -2.19 8.21 -4.27
CA ALA A 163 -2.54 7.72 -5.61
C ALA A 163 -1.39 6.86 -6.19
N THR A 164 -0.16 7.39 -6.15
CA THR A 164 1.05 6.73 -6.65
C THR A 164 1.26 5.36 -5.99
N LEU A 165 1.22 5.30 -4.66
CA LEU A 165 1.41 4.04 -3.93
C LEU A 165 0.29 3.04 -4.21
N ARG A 166 -0.97 3.48 -4.28
CA ARG A 166 -2.09 2.59 -4.60
C ARG A 166 -1.96 2.00 -6.01
N ASP A 167 -1.53 2.79 -6.97
CA ASP A 167 -1.34 2.34 -8.35
C ASP A 167 -0.18 1.35 -8.46
N LEU A 168 0.96 1.64 -7.83
CA LEU A 168 2.13 0.75 -7.77
C LEU A 168 1.82 -0.61 -7.15
N PHE A 169 0.93 -0.65 -6.16
CA PHE A 169 0.46 -1.86 -5.49
C PHE A 169 -0.85 -2.42 -6.07
N LYS A 170 -1.34 -1.88 -7.20
CA LYS A 170 -2.58 -2.29 -7.89
C LYS A 170 -3.81 -2.37 -6.97
N LEU A 171 -3.87 -1.50 -5.96
CA LEU A 171 -4.93 -1.48 -4.96
C LEU A 171 -6.18 -0.77 -5.50
N LYS A 172 -6.97 -1.52 -6.25
CA LYS A 172 -8.27 -1.08 -6.77
C LYS A 172 -9.21 -0.64 -5.64
N SER A 173 -9.81 0.54 -5.80
CA SER A 173 -10.86 1.05 -4.89
C SER A 173 -12.04 0.07 -4.83
N ARG A 174 -12.73 -0.05 -3.68
CA ARG A 174 -13.95 -0.88 -3.59
C ARG A 174 -14.98 -0.48 -4.65
N ALA A 175 -15.08 0.81 -4.99
CA ALA A 175 -15.94 1.32 -6.06
C ALA A 175 -15.57 0.76 -7.44
N SER A 176 -14.27 0.73 -7.80
CA SER A 176 -13.81 0.16 -9.07
C SER A 176 -13.98 -1.37 -9.16
N ARG A 177 -13.90 -2.08 -8.02
CA ARG A 177 -14.27 -3.50 -7.93
C ARG A 177 -15.76 -3.72 -8.10
N ARG A 178 -16.60 -2.91 -7.45
CA ARG A 178 -18.06 -3.02 -7.56
C ARG A 178 -18.55 -2.70 -8.97
N ARG A 179 -17.97 -1.68 -9.61
CA ARG A 179 -18.27 -1.30 -11.01
C ARG A 179 -17.88 -2.40 -12.00
N ARG A 180 -16.68 -2.98 -11.89
CA ARG A 180 -16.32 -4.16 -12.71
C ARG A 180 -17.21 -5.37 -12.48
N ALA A 181 -17.60 -5.64 -11.22
CA ALA A 181 -18.51 -6.74 -10.92
C ALA A 181 -19.90 -6.52 -11.54
N LEU A 182 -20.38 -5.28 -11.57
CA LEU A 182 -21.60 -4.88 -12.28
C LEU A 182 -21.43 -5.03 -13.80
N ASP A 183 -20.34 -4.50 -14.37
CA ASP A 183 -20.07 -4.55 -15.82
C ASP A 183 -19.90 -6.01 -16.33
N ASP A 184 -19.23 -6.87 -15.56
CA ASP A 184 -19.07 -8.30 -15.88
C ASP A 184 -20.39 -9.07 -15.72
N ALA A 185 -21.25 -8.70 -14.77
CA ALA A 185 -22.58 -9.28 -14.62
C ALA A 185 -23.48 -8.90 -15.80
N THR A 186 -23.50 -7.61 -16.19
CA THR A 186 -24.25 -7.14 -17.36
C THR A 186 -23.78 -7.83 -18.64
N ARG A 187 -22.47 -8.00 -18.84
CA ARG A 187 -21.94 -8.74 -20.02
C ARG A 187 -22.38 -10.20 -20.07
N ARG A 188 -22.40 -10.90 -18.93
CA ARG A 188 -22.86 -12.29 -18.87
C ARG A 188 -24.34 -12.42 -19.18
N GLU A 189 -25.14 -11.45 -18.73
CA GLU A 189 -26.58 -11.41 -18.99
C GLU A 189 -26.88 -11.10 -20.47
N THR A 190 -26.16 -10.15 -21.08
CA THR A 190 -26.28 -9.87 -22.53
C THR A 190 -25.87 -11.07 -23.39
N MET A 191 -24.80 -11.80 -23.04
CA MET A 191 -24.40 -13.00 -23.78
C MET A 191 -25.37 -14.18 -23.59
N ALA A 192 -26.02 -14.29 -22.42
CA ALA A 192 -27.03 -15.32 -22.17
C ALA A 192 -28.31 -15.08 -22.99
N ILE A 193 -28.70 -13.82 -23.16
CA ILE A 193 -29.87 -13.44 -23.98
C ILE A 193 -29.60 -13.76 -25.47
N ASP A 194 -28.44 -13.39 -25.99
CA ASP A 194 -28.04 -13.64 -27.38
C ASP A 194 -27.99 -15.15 -27.71
N THR A 195 -27.55 -15.97 -26.76
CA THR A 195 -27.52 -17.44 -26.93
C THR A 195 -28.94 -18.05 -26.91
N SER A 196 -29.89 -17.43 -26.20
CA SER A 196 -31.29 -17.88 -26.16
C SER A 196 -32.09 -17.50 -27.42
N GLU A 197 -31.75 -16.38 -28.06
CA GLU A 197 -32.41 -15.90 -29.29
C GLU A 197 -31.98 -16.73 -30.52
N LEU A 198 -30.74 -17.21 -30.55
CA LEU A 198 -30.21 -18.10 -31.60
C LEU A 198 -30.83 -19.52 -31.57
N ALA A 199 -31.43 -19.93 -30.45
CA ALA A 199 -32.01 -21.27 -30.28
C ALA A 199 -33.50 -21.37 -30.69
N LEU A 200 -34.15 -20.27 -31.07
CA LEU A 200 -35.60 -20.21 -31.35
C LEU A 200 -35.96 -20.17 -32.85
N HIS A 201 -35.00 -20.26 -33.76
CA HIS A 201 -35.26 -20.40 -35.20
C HIS A 201 -35.02 -21.84 -35.68
N PRO A 202 -36.05 -22.71 -35.73
CA PRO A 202 -35.92 -23.98 -36.43
C PRO A 202 -35.77 -23.71 -37.94
N LYS A 203 -34.70 -24.21 -38.55
CA LYS A 203 -34.59 -24.23 -40.02
C LYS A 203 -35.77 -25.03 -40.57
N GLY A 204 -36.68 -24.31 -41.21
CA GLY A 204 -37.84 -24.87 -41.89
C GLY A 204 -37.44 -25.92 -42.91
N SER A 205 -38.21 -27.00 -42.89
CA SER A 205 -38.33 -28.02 -43.93
C SER A 205 -38.48 -27.42 -45.32
N VAL A 206 -37.73 -27.94 -46.29
CA VAL A 206 -38.14 -27.91 -47.70
C VAL A 206 -38.15 -29.36 -48.19
N ASP A 207 -39.36 -29.90 -48.19
CA ASP A 207 -39.75 -31.08 -48.95
C ASP A 207 -39.84 -30.75 -50.44
N GLY A 208 -39.43 -31.70 -51.27
CA GLY A 208 -40.08 -32.01 -52.56
C GLY A 208 -39.51 -31.38 -53.83
N LYS A 209 -38.95 -32.23 -54.71
CA LYS A 209 -39.67 -32.68 -55.91
C LYS A 209 -38.90 -33.75 -56.69
N SER A 210 -39.65 -34.81 -57.03
CA SER A 210 -39.39 -35.73 -58.13
C SER A 210 -39.11 -35.00 -59.45
N ARG A 211 -38.09 -35.44 -60.18
CA ARG A 211 -38.19 -36.15 -61.47
C ARG A 211 -36.81 -36.63 -61.90
#